data_AF-A0A2N1JQQ9-F1
#
_entry.id   AF-A0A2N1JQQ9-F1
#
_cell.length_a   1.000
_cell.length_b   1.000
_cell.length_c   1.000
_cell.angle_alpha   90.00
_cell.angle_beta   90.00
_cell.angle_gamma   90.00
#
_symmetry.space_group_name_H-M   'P 1'
#
loop_
_entity.id
_entity.type
_entity.pdbx_description
1 polymer ?
#
loop_
_entity_poly.entity_id
_entity_poly.type
_entity_poly.pdbx_seq_one_letter_code
_entity_poly.pdbx_strand_id
1 'polypeptide(L)'
;MENSVTRELRNIRICLIILIIVIAFWDCEKPVEFTDHSSNPILNTSNMTQVGDNTFAYKDESNQIKIFKLNPDTNEIKLIKEFYANGY
;
A
#
# COMPACT_ATOMS: atom_id res chain seq x y z
N MET A 1 49.36 -22.15 -7.86
CA MET A 1 48.40 -22.95 -7.08
C MET A 1 47.70 -21.98 -6.15
N GLU A 2 46.49 -21.54 -6.48
CA GLU A 2 45.74 -20.62 -5.64
C GLU A 2 45.53 -21.30 -4.29
N ASN A 3 45.96 -20.66 -3.20
CA ASN A 3 45.88 -21.24 -1.86
C ASN A 3 44.42 -21.61 -1.59
N SER A 4 44.15 -22.91 -1.44
CA SER A 4 42.82 -23.45 -1.15
C SER A 4 42.15 -22.70 -0.01
N VAL A 5 42.95 -22.33 1.00
CA VAL A 5 42.58 -21.48 2.15
C VAL A 5 41.92 -20.16 1.74
N THR A 6 42.42 -19.48 0.70
CA THR A 6 41.86 -18.20 0.23
C THR A 6 40.51 -18.38 -0.47
N ARG A 7 40.29 -19.53 -1.12
CA ARG A 7 39.01 -19.88 -1.75
C ARG A 7 37.95 -20.19 -0.70
N GLU A 8 38.31 -20.96 0.33
CA GLU A 8 37.42 -21.27 1.45
C GLU A 8 37.04 -19.99 2.23
N LEU A 9 38.00 -19.08 2.45
CA LEU A 9 37.74 -17.82 3.15
C LEU A 9 36.73 -16.92 2.41
N ARG A 10 36.78 -16.92 1.07
CA ARG A 10 35.79 -16.20 0.24
C ARG A 10 34.41 -16.84 0.33
N ASN A 11 34.34 -18.17 0.31
CA ASN A 11 33.08 -18.89 0.43
C ASN A 11 32.42 -18.65 1.81
N ILE A 12 33.20 -18.73 2.89
CA ILE A 12 32.74 -18.44 4.26
C ILE A 12 32.19 -17.00 4.35
N ARG A 13 32.88 -16.01 3.77
CA ARG A 13 32.39 -14.62 3.75
C ARG A 13 31.05 -14.48 3.02
N ILE A 14 30.87 -15.16 1.89
CA ILE A 14 29.60 -15.14 1.14
C ILE A 14 28.48 -15.78 1.97
N CYS A 15 28.74 -16.94 2.58
CA CYS A 15 27.77 -17.60 3.45
C CYS A 15 27.36 -16.71 4.64
N LEU A 16 28.32 -15.99 5.25
CA LEU A 16 28.03 -15.07 6.35
C LEU A 16 27.16 -13.88 5.90
N ILE A 17 27.41 -13.31 4.72
CA ILE A 17 26.59 -12.21 4.18
C ILE A 17 25.16 -12.68 3.95
N ILE A 18 24.97 -13.86 3.34
CA ILE A 18 23.64 -14.43 3.10
C ILE A 18 22.93 -14.71 4.43
N LEU A 19 23.65 -15.25 5.43
CA LEU A 19 23.09 -15.50 6.76
C LEU A 19 22.61 -14.21 7.43
N ILE A 20 23.40 -13.13 7.36
CA ILE A 20 23.02 -11.82 7.93
C ILE A 20 21.78 -11.26 7.24
N ILE A 21 21.71 -11.37 5.90
CA ILE A 21 20.53 -10.97 5.11
C ILE A 21 19.31 -11.75 5.59
N VAL A 22 19.39 -13.09 5.65
CA VAL A 22 18.27 -13.93 6.09
C VAL A 22 17.82 -13.53 7.49
N ILE A 23 18.72 -13.31 8.45
CA ILE A 23 18.36 -12.88 9.81
C ILE A 23 17.71 -11.49 9.82
N ALA A 24 18.26 -10.53 9.08
CA ALA A 24 17.73 -9.17 8.99
C ALA A 24 16.33 -9.12 8.37
N PHE A 25 16.06 -9.96 7.37
CA PHE A 25 14.75 -10.06 6.74
C PHE A 25 13.79 -10.98 7.51
N TRP A 26 14.30 -11.92 8.30
CA TRP A 26 13.49 -12.75 9.21
C TRP A 26 12.90 -11.93 10.36
N ASP A 27 13.66 -10.96 10.89
CA ASP A 27 13.15 -10.02 11.91
C ASP A 27 12.19 -8.96 11.32
N CYS A 28 12.06 -8.92 9.99
CA CYS A 28 11.03 -8.15 9.29
C CYS A 28 9.70 -8.93 9.21
N GLU A 29 9.36 -9.69 10.25
CA GLU A 29 8.02 -10.23 10.51
C GLU A 29 7.13 -9.18 11.22
N LYS A 30 7.34 -7.91 10.91
CA LYS A 30 6.19 -7.02 10.88
C LYS A 30 5.75 -7.02 9.43
N PRO A 31 4.66 -7.73 9.06
CA PRO A 31 3.90 -7.22 7.93
C PRO A 31 3.80 -5.72 8.17
N VAL A 32 4.13 -4.92 7.17
CA VAL A 32 3.66 -3.55 7.15
C VAL A 32 2.14 -3.71 7.18
N GLU A 33 1.58 -3.81 8.39
CA GLU A 33 0.20 -3.50 8.65
C GLU A 33 0.12 -2.10 8.09
N PHE A 34 -0.55 -1.98 6.95
CA PHE A 34 -1.21 -0.74 6.61
C PHE A 34 -2.17 -0.51 7.76
N THR A 35 -1.65 0.08 8.81
CA THR A 35 -2.38 0.56 9.95
C THR A 35 -3.19 1.73 9.43
N ASP A 36 -4.28 1.43 8.74
CA ASP A 36 -5.40 2.34 8.54
C ASP A 36 -6.06 2.49 9.92
N HIS A 37 -5.36 3.20 10.81
CA HIS A 37 -5.96 3.84 11.97
C HIS A 37 -6.71 5.09 11.48
N SER A 38 -7.69 4.85 10.64
CA SER A 38 -8.80 5.75 10.48
C SER A 38 -10.00 4.85 10.29
N SER A 39 -10.95 4.99 11.20
CA SER A 39 -12.34 4.57 11.08
C SER A 39 -12.99 5.23 9.87
N ASN A 40 -12.47 4.94 8.68
CA ASN A 40 -12.99 5.36 7.40
C ASN A 40 -13.52 4.08 6.75
N PRO A 41 -14.79 4.05 6.32
CA PRO A 41 -15.32 2.88 5.66
C PRO A 41 -14.37 2.53 4.53
N ILE A 42 -13.90 1.28 4.51
CA ILE A 42 -13.11 0.72 3.43
C ILE A 42 -13.89 1.02 2.17
N LEU A 43 -13.52 2.11 1.52
CA LEU A 43 -14.24 2.68 0.42
C LEU A 43 -13.81 1.80 -0.73
N ASN A 44 -14.58 0.73 -0.94
CA ASN A 44 -14.28 -0.29 -1.92
C ASN A 44 -14.16 0.39 -3.28
N THR A 45 -12.91 0.71 -3.66
CA THR A 45 -12.57 1.50 -4.84
C THR A 45 -13.01 0.80 -6.13
N SER A 46 -13.31 -0.50 -6.07
CA SER A 46 -13.89 -1.25 -7.19
C SER A 46 -15.27 -0.75 -7.63
N ASN A 47 -16.00 -0.02 -6.79
CA ASN A 47 -17.34 0.51 -7.11
C ASN A 47 -17.34 2.01 -7.45
N MET A 48 -16.17 2.61 -7.68
CA MET A 48 -16.06 4.02 -8.04
C MET A 48 -15.99 4.24 -9.55
N THR A 49 -16.67 5.28 -10.02
CA THR A 49 -16.53 5.76 -11.40
C THR A 49 -15.61 6.96 -11.44
N GLN A 50 -14.56 6.92 -12.26
CA GLN A 50 -13.72 8.10 -12.48
C GLN A 50 -14.47 9.13 -13.32
N VAL A 51 -14.57 10.36 -12.82
CA VAL A 51 -15.29 11.47 -13.48
C VAL A 51 -14.37 12.62 -13.92
N GLY A 52 -13.08 12.52 -13.59
CA GLY A 52 -12.06 13.48 -14.00
C GLY A 52 -10.68 13.09 -13.45
N ASP A 53 -9.71 13.99 -13.61
CA ASP A 53 -8.35 13.78 -13.11
C ASP A 53 -8.36 13.62 -11.59
N ASN A 54 -7.90 12.44 -11.15
CA ASN A 54 -7.84 12.05 -9.74
C ASN A 54 -9.18 12.25 -9.01
N THR A 55 -10.31 12.24 -9.72
CA THR A 55 -11.63 12.55 -9.16
C THR A 55 -12.58 11.39 -9.42
N PHE A 56 -13.21 10.91 -8.35
CA PHE A 56 -14.00 9.68 -8.34
C PHE A 56 -15.40 9.94 -7.79
N ALA A 57 -16.40 9.34 -8.40
CA ALA A 57 -17.79 9.35 -7.93
C ALA A 57 -18.16 7.96 -7.41
N TYR A 58 -18.85 7.94 -6.27
CA TYR A 58 -19.41 6.74 -5.66
C TYR A 58 -20.88 6.97 -5.36
N LYS A 59 -21.72 6.00 -5.72
CA LYS A 59 -23.14 5.99 -5.36
C LYS A 59 -23.33 5.01 -4.21
N ASP A 60 -23.77 5.53 -3.07
CA ASP A 60 -24.03 4.75 -1.87
C ASP A 60 -25.38 4.02 -1.96
N GLU A 61 -25.59 3.01 -1.10
CA GLU A 61 -26.84 2.23 -1.01
C GLU A 61 -28.04 3.12 -0.68
N SER A 62 -27.81 4.22 0.05
CA SER A 62 -28.81 5.25 0.36
C SER A 62 -29.09 6.22 -0.80
N ASN A 63 -28.70 5.87 -2.03
CA ASN A 63 -28.88 6.67 -3.24
C ASN A 63 -28.18 8.05 -3.18
N GLN A 64 -27.17 8.20 -2.32
CA GLN A 64 -26.36 9.41 -2.20
C GLN A 64 -25.15 9.32 -3.14
N ILE A 65 -24.80 10.43 -3.79
CA ILE A 65 -23.62 10.51 -4.67
C ILE A 65 -22.52 11.27 -3.91
N LYS A 66 -21.39 10.60 -3.69
CA LYS A 66 -20.21 11.15 -3.03
C LYS A 66 -19.10 11.32 -4.07
N ILE A 67 -18.47 12.50 -4.09
CA ILE A 67 -17.34 12.81 -4.96
C ILE A 67 -16.07 12.90 -4.12
N PHE A 68 -15.05 12.16 -4.54
CA PHE A 68 -13.76 12.06 -3.91
C PHE A 68 -12.66 12.60 -4.82
N LYS A 69 -11.60 13.14 -4.22
CA LYS A 69 -10.38 13.55 -4.92
C LYS A 69 -9.17 12.85 -4.31
N LEU A 70 -8.39 12.20 -5.16
CA LEU A 70 -7.10 11.59 -4.81
C LEU A 70 -6.01 12.66 -4.88
N ASN A 71 -5.21 12.76 -3.83
CA ASN A 71 -3.98 13.53 -3.86
C ASN A 71 -2.84 12.63 -4.38
N PRO A 72 -2.25 12.90 -5.56
CA PRO A 72 -1.16 12.09 -6.08
C PRO A 72 0.12 12.16 -5.24
N ASP A 73 0.31 13.21 -4.45
CA ASP A 73 1.52 13.37 -3.62
C ASP A 73 1.48 12.51 -2.35
N THR A 74 0.29 12.26 -1.81
CA THR A 74 0.10 11.53 -0.54
C THR A 74 -0.65 10.21 -0.71
N ASN A 75 -1.16 9.90 -1.92
CA ASN A 75 -2.07 8.81 -2.21
C ASN A 75 -3.35 8.77 -1.33
N GLU A 76 -3.70 9.89 -0.70
CA GLU A 76 -4.91 10.00 0.12
C GLU A 76 -6.12 10.36 -0.74
N ILE A 77 -7.25 9.71 -0.48
CA ILE A 77 -8.55 10.03 -1.09
C ILE A 77 -9.38 10.84 -0.08
N LYS A 78 -9.83 12.03 -0.49
CA LYS A 78 -10.65 12.92 0.35
C LYS A 78 -12.02 13.15 -0.26
N LEU A 79 -13.07 13.13 0.56
CA LEU A 79 -14.41 13.54 0.15
C LEU A 79 -14.40 15.05 -0.12
N ILE A 80 -14.81 15.46 -1.31
CA ILE A 80 -14.90 16.87 -1.69
C ILE A 80 -16.34 17.36 -1.79
N LYS A 81 -17.29 16.44 -2.03
CA LYS A 81 -18.72 16.80 -2.13
C LYS A 81 -19.63 15.61 -1.92
N GLU A 82 -20.79 15.86 -1.34
CA GLU A 82 -21.87 14.90 -1.16
C GLU A 82 -23.17 15.48 -1.73
N PHE A 83 -23.93 14.65 -2.45
CA PHE A 83 -25.21 14.98 -3.03
C PHE A 83 -26.26 13.98 -2.57
N TYR A 84 -27.36 14.48 -2.04
CA TYR A 84 -28.53 13.67 -1.73
C TYR A 84 -29.43 13.64 -2.96
N ALA A 85 -29.62 12.46 -3.55
CA ALA A 85 -30.69 12.27 -4.53
C ALA A 85 -32.01 12.15 -3.76
N ASN A 86 -32.52 13.28 -3.31
CA ASN A 86 -33.88 13.36 -2.77
C ASN A 86 -34.82 13.24 -3.98
N GLY A 87 -35.40 12.06 -4.17
CA GLY A 87 -36.42 11.86 -5.20
C GLY A 87 -37.62 12.74 -4.88
N TYR A 88 -37.92 13.70 -5.75
CA TYR A 88 -39.20 14.40 -5.80
C TYR A 88 -40.10 13.69 -6.80
#